data_AF-A0A9W7ACM7-F1
#
_entry.id   AF-A0A9W7ACM7-F1
#
_cell.length_a   1.000
_cell.length_b   1.000
_cell.length_c   1.000
_cell.angle_alpha   90.00
_cell.angle_beta   90.00
_cell.angle_gamma   90.00
#
_symmetry.space_group_name_H-M   'P 1'
#
loop_
_entity.id
_entity.type
_entity.pdbx_description
1 polymer ?
#
loop_
_entity_poly.entity_id
_entity_poly.type
_entity_poly.pdbx_seq_one_letter_code
_entity_poly.pdbx_strand_id
1 'polypeptide(L)'
;MSDLITDILVLKEYWEGGEATLLFRNLTLASLLVSVALQLLVVIVQNRKKRLSKILKEVGIVLLGMKSPWDAYKVASGAEREKDAEFDPMMEMTVSKCIEMFAESLPGIMIQLSSIIKSLNTEGGTISHVAVTSLFLSTFTTGFVSATISYDLDTDPINREQAPAFYGYIPDSKRKRSILFLTMMNMAAVQALLKSLLVVTLGSIDPMYAWSYLLADLIFYFGYKLLRRDFTTWMPFYGVLGLIVHFLVRLCVKFIADYTATIHFRHPKELGGLYFSMNSISPFIGMMVLLTLMEGPFNDNTTEVLKNVTAFLGVALFTLTSTFFLLIKGKFRRTFYSVRTGAQQTQISFLTGEDEEKAIVFGNHTSYWYPIKDKVEKWVQSGWHCWEVEKPEWFNDHFKDSVPGHMKPKRSKRRQIGVANIKPDKNATPVRRGSFLVNALAKRPNKVAPAANRSTTIDIEAFKREIRKSGSVF
;
A
#
# COMPACT_ATOMS: atom_id res chain seq x y z
N MET A 1 5.25 -11.92 -18.17
CA MET A 1 5.06 -12.57 -19.49
C MET A 1 4.90 -14.07 -19.36
N SER A 2 5.74 -14.78 -18.61
CA SER A 2 5.56 -16.22 -18.35
C SER A 2 4.20 -16.55 -17.74
N ASP A 3 3.74 -15.74 -16.77
CA ASP A 3 2.44 -15.88 -16.09
C ASP A 3 1.26 -15.82 -17.09
N LEU A 4 1.21 -14.76 -17.90
CA LEU A 4 0.20 -14.60 -18.97
C LEU A 4 0.19 -15.78 -19.96
N ILE A 5 1.36 -16.30 -20.34
CA ILE A 5 1.44 -17.46 -21.23
C ILE A 5 0.84 -18.69 -20.54
N THR A 6 1.17 -18.92 -19.27
CA THR A 6 0.62 -20.06 -18.53
C THR A 6 -0.88 -19.94 -18.28
N ASP A 7 -1.39 -18.73 -18.04
CA ASP A 7 -2.84 -18.51 -17.91
C ASP A 7 -3.58 -18.82 -19.21
N ILE A 8 -3.01 -18.47 -20.38
CA ILE A 8 -3.57 -18.84 -21.69
C ILE A 8 -3.57 -20.36 -21.89
N LEU A 9 -2.49 -21.05 -21.49
CA LEU A 9 -2.38 -22.50 -21.61
C LEU A 9 -3.41 -23.21 -20.73
N VAL A 10 -3.59 -22.77 -19.48
CA VAL A 10 -4.62 -23.30 -18.58
C VAL A 10 -6.02 -23.03 -19.13
N LEU A 11 -6.27 -21.84 -19.66
CA LEU A 11 -7.57 -21.51 -20.25
C LEU A 11 -7.87 -22.40 -21.48
N LYS A 12 -6.85 -22.66 -22.30
CA LYS A 12 -6.95 -23.59 -23.44
C LYS A 12 -7.28 -25.01 -22.95
N GLU A 13 -6.59 -25.49 -21.92
CA GLU A 13 -6.86 -26.80 -21.34
C GLU A 13 -8.28 -26.90 -20.77
N TYR A 14 -8.76 -25.86 -20.08
CA TYR A 14 -10.14 -25.79 -19.62
C TYR A 14 -11.16 -25.70 -20.76
N TRP A 15 -10.76 -25.19 -21.92
CA TRP A 15 -11.60 -25.19 -23.11
C TRP A 15 -11.70 -26.59 -23.73
N GLU A 16 -10.56 -27.29 -23.83
CA GLU A 16 -10.46 -28.64 -24.37
C GLU A 16 -11.14 -29.68 -23.47
N GLY A 17 -11.14 -29.48 -22.15
CA GLY A 17 -11.81 -30.34 -21.18
C GLY A 17 -13.35 -30.28 -21.21
N GLY A 18 -13.95 -29.41 -22.03
CA GLY A 18 -15.39 -29.36 -22.26
C GLY A 18 -16.22 -29.07 -21.01
N GLU A 19 -17.28 -29.84 -20.77
CA GLU A 19 -18.19 -29.62 -19.64
C GLU A 19 -17.55 -29.85 -18.27
N ALA A 20 -16.56 -30.76 -18.17
CA ALA A 20 -15.91 -31.10 -16.91
C ALA A 20 -15.13 -29.93 -16.29
N THR A 21 -14.60 -29.05 -17.14
CA THR A 21 -13.78 -27.87 -16.80
C THR A 21 -14.51 -26.54 -17.04
N LEU A 22 -15.78 -26.59 -17.46
CA LEU A 22 -16.60 -25.41 -17.79
C LEU A 22 -16.66 -24.39 -16.65
N LEU A 23 -16.82 -24.87 -15.41
CA LEU A 23 -16.86 -24.01 -14.23
C LEU A 23 -15.54 -23.24 -14.05
N PHE A 24 -14.40 -23.94 -14.09
CA PHE A 24 -13.08 -23.33 -13.92
C PHE A 24 -12.79 -22.30 -15.01
N ARG A 25 -13.12 -22.65 -16.26
CA ARG A 25 -13.03 -21.73 -17.40
C ARG A 25 -13.80 -20.43 -17.16
N ASN A 26 -15.08 -20.54 -16.78
CA ASN A 26 -15.94 -19.37 -16.60
C ASN A 26 -15.48 -18.51 -15.42
N LEU A 27 -14.99 -19.13 -14.34
CA LEU A 27 -14.45 -18.41 -13.18
C LEU A 27 -13.15 -17.67 -13.54
N THR A 28 -12.24 -18.29 -14.30
CA THR A 28 -11.00 -17.64 -14.75
C THR A 28 -11.28 -16.46 -15.69
N LEU A 29 -12.25 -16.59 -16.61
CA LEU A 29 -12.66 -15.48 -17.46
C LEU A 29 -13.32 -14.36 -16.65
N ALA A 30 -14.16 -14.71 -15.67
CA ALA A 30 -14.81 -13.74 -14.81
C ALA A 30 -13.78 -12.95 -13.97
N SER A 31 -12.78 -13.62 -13.38
CA SER A 31 -11.72 -12.96 -12.61
C SER A 31 -10.92 -11.99 -13.47
N LEU A 32 -10.54 -12.39 -14.69
CA LEU A 32 -9.85 -11.53 -15.65
C LEU A 32 -10.69 -10.30 -16.04
N LEU A 33 -11.98 -10.49 -16.33
CA LEU A 33 -12.89 -9.38 -16.66
C LEU A 33 -13.05 -8.39 -15.50
N VAL A 34 -13.15 -8.88 -14.26
CA VAL A 34 -13.21 -8.03 -13.07
C VAL A 34 -11.91 -7.24 -12.88
N SER A 35 -10.75 -7.87 -13.08
CA SER A 35 -9.43 -7.22 -13.05
C SER A 35 -9.36 -6.05 -14.03
N VAL A 36 -9.69 -6.32 -15.31
CA VAL A 36 -9.72 -5.29 -16.36
C VAL A 36 -10.71 -4.17 -16.01
N ALA A 37 -11.92 -4.50 -15.57
CA ALA A 37 -12.92 -3.49 -15.21
C ALA A 37 -12.46 -2.56 -14.08
N LEU A 38 -11.84 -3.12 -13.03
CA LEU A 38 -11.32 -2.34 -11.91
C LEU A 38 -10.13 -1.47 -12.32
N GLN A 39 -9.22 -1.99 -13.15
CA GLN A 39 -8.11 -1.19 -13.69
C GLN A 39 -8.61 -0.04 -14.56
N LEU A 40 -9.60 -0.27 -15.42
CA LEU A 40 -10.23 0.78 -16.23
C LEU A 40 -10.89 1.85 -15.36
N LEU A 41 -11.55 1.45 -14.27
CA LEU A 41 -12.12 2.39 -13.30
C LEU A 41 -11.03 3.30 -12.71
N VAL A 42 -9.88 2.74 -12.32
CA VAL A 42 -8.74 3.53 -11.82
C VAL A 42 -8.20 4.48 -12.89
N VAL A 43 -8.05 4.02 -14.14
CA VAL A 43 -7.62 4.88 -15.26
C VAL A 43 -8.57 6.05 -15.47
N ILE A 44 -9.88 5.81 -15.40
CA ILE A 44 -10.92 6.86 -15.51
C ILE A 44 -10.79 7.85 -14.36
N VAL A 45 -10.70 7.38 -13.11
CA VAL A 45 -10.57 8.24 -11.92
C VAL A 45 -9.30 9.08 -12.00
N GLN A 46 -8.16 8.45 -12.30
CA GLN A 46 -6.83 9.08 -12.37
C GLN A 46 -6.71 10.14 -13.47
N ASN A 47 -7.48 10.00 -14.56
CA ASN A 47 -7.38 10.87 -15.74
C ASN A 47 -8.68 11.66 -16.02
N ARG A 48 -9.65 11.70 -15.09
CA ARG A 48 -10.97 12.30 -15.32
C ARG A 48 -10.96 13.78 -15.72
N LYS A 49 -9.91 14.51 -15.34
CA LYS A 49 -9.70 15.94 -15.64
C LYS A 49 -8.78 16.17 -16.86
N LYS A 50 -8.29 15.11 -17.50
CA LYS A 50 -7.32 15.17 -18.60
C LYS A 50 -8.00 14.99 -19.96
N ARG A 51 -7.26 15.25 -21.04
CA ARG A 51 -7.74 15.12 -22.41
C ARG A 51 -8.10 13.67 -22.76
N LEU A 52 -9.18 13.48 -23.52
CA LEU A 52 -9.68 12.16 -23.95
C LEU A 52 -8.62 11.29 -24.64
N SER A 53 -7.72 11.87 -25.44
CA SER A 53 -6.63 11.14 -26.09
C SER A 53 -5.72 10.41 -25.10
N LYS A 54 -5.52 10.99 -23.91
CA LYS A 54 -4.72 10.38 -22.85
C LYS A 54 -5.46 9.23 -22.19
N ILE A 55 -6.76 9.40 -21.95
CA ILE A 55 -7.62 8.35 -21.41
C ILE A 55 -7.61 7.14 -22.35
N LEU A 56 -7.83 7.36 -23.66
CA LEU A 56 -7.82 6.29 -24.66
C LEU A 56 -6.47 5.56 -24.73
N LYS A 57 -5.34 6.27 -24.57
CA LYS A 57 -4.02 5.65 -24.49
C LYS A 57 -3.91 4.72 -23.28
N GLU A 58 -4.27 5.21 -22.09
CA GLU A 58 -4.21 4.41 -20.85
C GLU A 58 -5.19 3.22 -20.88
N VAL A 59 -6.38 3.39 -21.47
CA VAL A 59 -7.34 2.30 -21.73
C VAL A 59 -6.72 1.24 -22.64
N GLY A 60 -6.08 1.65 -23.75
CA GLY A 60 -5.39 0.72 -24.64
C GLY A 60 -4.27 -0.07 -23.94
N ILE A 61 -3.54 0.57 -23.02
CA ILE A 61 -2.50 -0.09 -22.23
C ILE A 61 -3.09 -1.15 -21.29
N VAL A 62 -4.23 -0.87 -20.65
CA VAL A 62 -4.94 -1.85 -19.81
C VAL A 62 -5.44 -3.04 -20.64
N LEU A 63 -6.10 -2.78 -21.78
CA LEU A 63 -6.64 -3.85 -22.63
C LEU A 63 -5.56 -4.76 -23.24
N LEU A 64 -4.34 -4.25 -23.38
CA LEU A 64 -3.18 -5.02 -23.82
C LEU A 64 -2.48 -5.79 -22.67
N GLY A 65 -2.98 -5.70 -21.42
CA GLY A 65 -2.35 -6.31 -20.25
C GLY A 65 -0.99 -5.68 -19.89
N MET A 66 -0.74 -4.44 -20.33
CA MET A 66 0.56 -3.76 -20.16
C MET A 66 0.55 -2.72 -19.03
N LYS A 67 -0.51 -2.64 -18.22
CA LYS A 67 -0.63 -1.62 -17.16
C LYS A 67 0.49 -1.73 -16.13
N SER A 68 0.73 -2.92 -15.58
CA SER A 68 1.79 -3.16 -14.61
C SER A 68 3.20 -2.77 -15.14
N PRO A 69 3.65 -3.23 -16.32
CA PRO A 69 4.91 -2.76 -16.91
C PRO A 69 4.95 -1.26 -17.19
N TRP A 70 3.85 -0.67 -17.66
CA TRP A 70 3.77 0.76 -17.98
C TRP A 70 3.93 1.63 -16.73
N ASP A 71 3.28 1.27 -15.63
CA ASP A 71 3.40 1.97 -14.36
C ASP A 71 4.79 1.84 -13.77
N ALA A 72 5.38 0.64 -13.83
CA ALA A 72 6.75 0.42 -13.40
C ALA A 72 7.74 1.28 -14.21
N TYR A 73 7.53 1.42 -15.52
CA TYR A 73 8.31 2.32 -16.36
C TYR A 73 8.15 3.79 -15.93
N LYS A 74 6.93 4.27 -15.67
CA LYS A 74 6.69 5.64 -15.17
C LYS A 74 7.46 5.91 -13.89
N VAL A 75 7.38 5.00 -12.91
CA VAL A 75 8.11 5.10 -11.64
C VAL A 75 9.63 5.09 -11.87
N ALA A 76 10.13 4.14 -12.67
CA ALA A 76 11.57 4.02 -12.95
C ALA A 76 12.13 5.21 -13.73
N SER A 77 11.31 5.86 -14.56
CA SER A 77 11.68 7.07 -15.30
C SER A 77 11.73 8.33 -14.43
N GLY A 78 11.35 8.24 -13.15
CA GLY A 78 11.27 9.39 -12.25
C GLY A 78 10.14 10.35 -12.62
N ALA A 79 9.04 9.83 -13.19
CA ALA A 79 7.90 10.67 -13.53
C ALA A 79 7.36 11.34 -12.26
N GLU A 80 7.20 12.66 -12.29
CA GLU A 80 6.52 13.39 -11.23
C GLU A 80 5.01 13.23 -11.34
N ARG A 81 4.31 13.53 -10.23
CA ARG A 81 2.86 13.56 -10.23
C ARG A 81 2.36 14.64 -11.19
N GLU A 82 1.62 14.21 -12.20
CA GLU A 82 1.06 15.14 -13.17
C GLU A 82 0.00 16.04 -12.55
N LYS A 83 -0.11 17.27 -13.09
CA LYS A 83 -1.19 18.19 -12.75
C LYS A 83 -2.54 17.50 -12.95
N ASP A 84 -3.43 17.64 -11.95
CA ASP A 84 -4.76 17.03 -11.91
C ASP A 84 -4.82 15.49 -11.80
N ALA A 85 -3.69 14.80 -11.58
CA ALA A 85 -3.69 13.38 -11.22
C ALA A 85 -4.07 13.19 -9.74
N GLU A 86 -4.85 12.14 -9.44
CA GLU A 86 -5.26 11.83 -8.07
C GLU A 86 -4.14 11.14 -7.28
N PHE A 87 -3.42 10.24 -7.92
CA PHE A 87 -2.30 9.50 -7.35
C PHE A 87 -0.97 9.95 -7.97
N ASP A 88 0.09 9.96 -7.18
CA ASP A 88 1.46 9.96 -7.71
C ASP A 88 1.76 8.61 -8.42
N PRO A 89 2.82 8.54 -9.25
CA PRO A 89 3.10 7.32 -10.02
C PRO A 89 3.39 6.07 -9.17
N MET A 90 3.98 6.21 -7.97
CA MET A 90 4.25 5.10 -7.08
C MET A 90 2.96 4.53 -6.49
N MET A 91 2.06 5.42 -6.06
CA MET A 91 0.75 5.04 -5.55
C MET A 91 -0.12 4.46 -6.67
N GLU A 92 -0.10 5.01 -7.88
CA GLU A 92 -0.82 4.45 -9.04
C GLU A 92 -0.36 3.03 -9.38
N MET A 93 0.96 2.80 -9.39
CA MET A 93 1.54 1.47 -9.58
C MET A 93 1.10 0.50 -8.47
N THR A 94 1.13 0.96 -7.21
CA THR A 94 0.75 0.15 -6.05
C THR A 94 -0.73 -0.25 -6.12
N VAL A 95 -1.62 0.68 -6.47
CA VAL A 95 -3.05 0.41 -6.64
C VAL A 95 -3.28 -0.60 -7.77
N SER A 96 -2.61 -0.43 -8.92
CA SER A 96 -2.75 -1.36 -10.05
C SER A 96 -2.31 -2.78 -9.68
N LYS A 97 -1.16 -2.92 -9.01
CA LYS A 97 -0.67 -4.21 -8.47
C LYS A 97 -1.66 -4.83 -7.48
N CYS A 98 -2.23 -4.05 -6.56
CA CYS A 98 -3.23 -4.53 -5.62
C CYS A 98 -4.49 -5.04 -6.33
N ILE A 99 -4.96 -4.35 -7.39
CA ILE A 99 -6.12 -4.79 -8.17
C ILE A 99 -5.83 -6.10 -8.88
N GLU A 100 -4.67 -6.24 -9.53
CA GLU A 100 -4.27 -7.49 -10.19
C GLU A 100 -4.24 -8.66 -9.19
N MET A 101 -3.61 -8.47 -8.03
CA MET A 101 -3.58 -9.49 -6.98
C MET A 101 -4.98 -9.85 -6.49
N PHE A 102 -5.83 -8.85 -6.22
CA PHE A 102 -7.17 -9.04 -5.68
C PHE A 102 -8.12 -9.74 -6.66
N ALA A 103 -8.12 -9.31 -7.92
CA ALA A 103 -9.14 -9.69 -8.88
C ALA A 103 -8.73 -10.84 -9.82
N GLU A 104 -7.42 -11.09 -9.98
CA GLU A 104 -6.92 -12.05 -10.97
C GLU A 104 -5.99 -13.09 -10.36
N SER A 105 -4.88 -12.67 -9.75
CA SER A 105 -3.85 -13.62 -9.32
C SER A 105 -4.30 -14.52 -8.17
N LEU A 106 -4.87 -13.95 -7.10
CA LEU A 106 -5.36 -14.74 -5.96
C LEU A 106 -6.56 -15.63 -6.32
N PRO A 107 -7.60 -15.15 -7.03
CA PRO A 107 -8.65 -16.02 -7.56
C PRO A 107 -8.10 -17.11 -8.48
N GLY A 108 -7.13 -16.79 -9.34
CA GLY A 108 -6.47 -17.75 -10.24
C GLY A 108 -5.81 -18.90 -9.48
N ILE A 109 -5.04 -18.58 -8.43
CA ILE A 109 -4.44 -19.58 -7.53
C ILE A 109 -5.53 -20.49 -6.93
N MET A 110 -6.64 -19.94 -6.44
CA MET A 110 -7.75 -20.72 -5.88
C MET A 110 -8.43 -21.62 -6.92
N ILE A 111 -8.67 -21.12 -8.13
CA ILE A 111 -9.32 -21.88 -9.21
C ILE A 111 -8.43 -23.04 -9.66
N GLN A 112 -7.14 -22.78 -9.88
CA GLN A 112 -6.16 -23.81 -10.29
C GLN A 112 -6.01 -24.87 -9.19
N LEU A 113 -5.95 -24.46 -7.92
CA LEU A 113 -5.91 -25.39 -6.79
C LEU A 113 -7.19 -26.22 -6.65
N SER A 114 -8.36 -25.62 -6.90
CA SER A 114 -9.64 -26.34 -6.91
C SER A 114 -9.68 -27.41 -8.01
N SER A 115 -9.15 -27.09 -9.19
CA SER A 115 -9.01 -28.06 -10.28
C SER A 115 -8.09 -29.22 -9.90
N ILE A 116 -6.95 -28.93 -9.27
CA ILE A 116 -5.98 -29.97 -8.85
C ILE A 116 -6.57 -30.87 -7.77
N ILE A 117 -7.22 -30.31 -6.75
CA ILE A 117 -7.84 -31.08 -5.66
C ILE A 117 -8.99 -31.95 -6.19
N LYS A 118 -9.81 -31.41 -7.11
CA LYS A 118 -10.88 -32.19 -7.77
C LYS A 118 -10.30 -33.40 -8.53
N SER A 119 -9.21 -33.21 -9.28
CA SER A 119 -8.55 -34.31 -9.99
C SER A 119 -7.94 -35.34 -9.03
N LEU A 120 -7.29 -34.90 -7.94
CA LEU A 120 -6.72 -35.78 -6.91
C LEU A 120 -7.78 -36.64 -6.22
N ASN A 121 -8.97 -36.08 -5.98
CA ASN A 121 -10.05 -36.78 -5.30
C ASN A 121 -10.82 -37.75 -6.22
N THR A 122 -10.67 -37.62 -7.54
CA THR A 122 -11.37 -38.46 -8.52
C THR A 122 -10.58 -39.74 -8.79
N GLU A 123 -11.23 -40.91 -8.72
CA GLU A 123 -10.59 -42.19 -9.07
C GLU A 123 -10.07 -42.18 -10.52
N GLY A 124 -8.79 -42.50 -10.71
CA GLY A 124 -8.13 -42.44 -12.02
C GLY A 124 -7.88 -41.02 -12.56
N GLY A 125 -8.13 -39.98 -11.75
CA GLY A 125 -7.90 -38.60 -12.12
C GLY A 125 -6.41 -38.30 -12.32
N THR A 126 -6.06 -37.77 -13.50
CA THR A 126 -4.70 -37.31 -13.79
C THR A 126 -4.54 -35.85 -13.43
N ILE A 127 -3.49 -35.53 -12.67
CA ILE A 127 -3.14 -34.13 -12.37
C ILE A 127 -2.56 -33.49 -13.63
N SER A 128 -3.11 -32.34 -14.03
CA SER A 128 -2.54 -31.56 -15.11
C SER A 128 -1.20 -30.96 -14.71
N HIS A 129 -0.13 -31.35 -15.42
CA HIS A 129 1.20 -30.76 -15.26
C HIS A 129 1.21 -29.27 -15.63
N VAL A 130 0.34 -28.85 -16.56
CA VAL A 130 0.20 -27.44 -16.96
C VAL A 130 -0.43 -26.64 -15.81
N ALA A 131 -1.50 -27.15 -15.20
CA ALA A 131 -2.15 -26.50 -14.06
C ALA A 131 -1.21 -26.38 -12.84
N VAL A 132 -0.43 -27.42 -12.53
CA VAL A 132 0.56 -27.38 -11.44
C VAL A 132 1.67 -26.37 -11.73
N THR A 133 2.18 -26.35 -12.97
CA THR A 133 3.22 -25.39 -13.38
C THR A 133 2.70 -23.96 -13.32
N SER A 134 1.46 -23.73 -13.78
CA SER A 134 0.79 -22.43 -13.72
C SER A 134 0.57 -21.98 -12.28
N LEU A 135 0.12 -22.89 -11.39
CA LEU A 135 -0.07 -22.59 -9.98
C LEU A 135 1.23 -22.14 -9.33
N PHE A 136 2.33 -22.84 -9.62
CA PHE A 136 3.64 -22.46 -9.14
C PHE A 136 4.03 -21.06 -9.64
N LEU A 137 3.96 -20.81 -10.95
CA LEU A 137 4.34 -19.51 -11.53
C LEU A 137 3.47 -18.36 -11.00
N SER A 138 2.15 -18.54 -10.93
CA SER A 138 1.21 -17.53 -10.45
C SER A 138 1.45 -17.20 -8.97
N THR A 139 1.71 -18.21 -8.16
CA THR A 139 2.03 -18.02 -6.73
C THR A 139 3.32 -17.21 -6.56
N PHE A 140 4.38 -17.56 -7.29
CA PHE A 140 5.66 -16.86 -7.20
C PHE A 140 5.58 -15.43 -7.77
N THR A 141 4.82 -15.23 -8.86
CA THR A 141 4.54 -13.90 -9.42
C THR A 141 3.77 -13.05 -8.40
N THR A 142 2.74 -13.60 -7.76
CA THR A 142 1.99 -12.93 -6.67
C THR A 142 2.89 -12.57 -5.50
N GLY A 143 3.77 -13.51 -5.09
CA GLY A 143 4.77 -13.27 -4.05
C GLY A 143 5.75 -12.17 -4.43
N PHE A 144 6.18 -12.12 -5.70
CA PHE A 144 7.07 -11.09 -6.22
C PHE A 144 6.39 -9.72 -6.18
N VAL A 145 5.16 -9.60 -6.67
CA VAL A 145 4.38 -8.35 -6.61
C VAL A 145 4.23 -7.86 -5.18
N SER A 146 3.85 -8.75 -4.24
CA SER A 146 3.74 -8.44 -2.80
C SER A 146 5.06 -7.92 -2.19
N ALA A 147 6.17 -8.60 -2.50
CA ALA A 147 7.49 -8.21 -2.04
C ALA A 147 7.94 -6.87 -2.62
N THR A 148 7.67 -6.63 -3.91
CA THR A 148 7.97 -5.37 -4.59
C THR A 148 7.19 -4.20 -4.00
N ILE A 149 5.89 -4.34 -3.71
CA ILE A 149 5.12 -3.28 -3.02
C ILE A 149 5.80 -2.91 -1.69
N SER A 150 6.14 -3.91 -0.88
CA SER A 150 6.75 -3.68 0.43
C SER A 150 8.16 -3.10 0.32
N TYR A 151 8.93 -3.54 -0.68
CA TYR A 151 10.29 -3.12 -0.92
C TYR A 151 10.37 -1.69 -1.47
N ASP A 152 9.56 -1.36 -2.47
CA ASP A 152 9.53 -0.05 -3.11
C ASP A 152 9.13 1.02 -2.09
N LEU A 153 8.05 0.79 -1.33
CA LEU A 153 7.59 1.72 -0.31
C LEU A 153 8.57 1.85 0.87
N ASP A 154 9.27 0.78 1.26
CA ASP A 154 10.30 0.87 2.31
C ASP A 154 11.59 1.54 1.85
N THR A 155 11.96 1.44 0.57
CA THR A 155 13.23 1.98 0.06
C THR A 155 13.10 3.38 -0.53
N ASP A 156 11.88 3.84 -0.78
CA ASP A 156 11.59 5.21 -1.22
C ASP A 156 12.13 6.25 -0.21
N PRO A 157 13.02 7.18 -0.63
CA PRO A 157 13.54 8.25 0.21
C PRO A 157 12.44 9.09 0.85
N ILE A 158 11.39 9.42 0.09
CA ILE A 158 10.30 10.30 0.55
C ILE A 158 9.58 9.62 1.71
N ASN A 159 9.24 8.33 1.56
CA ASN A 159 8.59 7.56 2.62
C ASN A 159 9.48 7.42 3.88
N ARG A 160 10.79 7.22 3.70
CA ARG A 160 11.73 7.12 4.83
C ARG A 160 11.87 8.41 5.61
N GLU A 161 11.82 9.54 4.93
CA GLU A 161 11.86 10.87 5.53
C GLU A 161 10.53 11.22 6.20
N GLN A 162 9.41 10.91 5.55
CA GLN A 162 8.08 11.19 6.04
C GLN A 162 7.62 10.29 7.21
N ALA A 163 8.09 9.05 7.27
CA ALA A 163 7.74 8.10 8.33
C ALA A 163 8.94 7.22 8.76
N PRO A 164 10.00 7.81 9.33
CA PRO A 164 11.25 7.13 9.70
C PRO A 164 11.07 6.09 10.81
N ALA A 165 9.96 6.17 11.56
CA ALA A 165 9.62 5.19 12.59
C ALA A 165 9.05 3.88 12.02
N PHE A 166 8.61 3.87 10.75
CA PHE A 166 7.98 2.73 10.10
C PHE A 166 8.81 2.20 8.92
N TYR A 167 9.29 3.09 8.05
CA TYR A 167 10.10 2.74 6.88
C TYR A 167 11.59 2.78 7.18
N GLY A 168 12.35 1.97 6.43
CA GLY A 168 13.78 1.72 6.60
C GLY A 168 14.11 0.38 7.27
N TYR A 169 13.17 -0.58 7.30
CA TYR A 169 13.42 -1.88 7.94
C TYR A 169 14.35 -2.78 7.12
N ILE A 170 14.48 -2.53 5.81
CA ILE A 170 15.37 -3.25 4.91
C ILE A 170 16.83 -2.91 5.23
N PRO A 171 17.73 -3.91 5.38
CA PRO A 171 19.13 -3.69 5.70
C PRO A 171 19.89 -3.02 4.53
N ASP A 172 20.93 -2.27 4.87
CA ASP A 172 21.67 -1.45 3.89
C ASP A 172 22.63 -2.27 3.02
N SER A 173 23.02 -3.48 3.46
CA SER A 173 23.95 -4.31 2.70
C SER A 173 23.28 -5.01 1.52
N LYS A 174 23.89 -4.91 0.33
CA LYS A 174 23.38 -5.47 -0.93
C LYS A 174 22.96 -6.94 -0.80
N ARG A 175 23.82 -7.77 -0.21
CA ARG A 175 23.55 -9.21 -0.01
C ARG A 175 22.36 -9.45 0.92
N LYS A 176 22.30 -8.81 2.09
CA LYS A 176 21.18 -9.00 3.03
C LYS A 176 19.87 -8.47 2.43
N ARG A 177 19.93 -7.39 1.67
CA ARG A 177 18.79 -6.81 0.96
C ARG A 177 18.20 -7.77 -0.06
N SER A 178 19.03 -8.38 -0.91
CA SER A 178 18.57 -9.39 -1.88
C SER A 178 17.98 -10.63 -1.19
N ILE A 179 18.63 -11.12 -0.12
CA ILE A 179 18.11 -12.26 0.66
C ILE A 179 16.77 -11.89 1.31
N LEU A 180 16.65 -10.70 1.89
CA LEU A 180 15.39 -10.24 2.50
C LEU A 180 14.28 -10.12 1.46
N PHE A 181 14.57 -9.56 0.28
CA PHE A 181 13.60 -9.48 -0.82
C PHE A 181 13.10 -10.87 -1.21
N LEU A 182 14.03 -11.81 -1.43
CA LEU A 182 13.69 -13.20 -1.76
C LEU A 182 12.90 -13.87 -0.63
N THR A 183 13.23 -13.57 0.63
CA THR A 183 12.50 -14.08 1.81
C THR A 183 11.07 -13.55 1.82
N MET A 184 10.86 -12.25 1.63
CA MET A 184 9.52 -11.63 1.56
C MET A 184 8.69 -12.23 0.42
N MET A 185 9.31 -12.43 -0.76
CA MET A 185 8.66 -13.02 -1.93
C MET A 185 8.17 -14.44 -1.65
N ASN A 186 9.06 -15.31 -1.15
CA ASN A 186 8.71 -16.69 -0.83
C ASN A 186 7.71 -16.79 0.32
N MET A 187 7.81 -15.90 1.31
CA MET A 187 6.86 -15.87 2.43
C MET A 187 5.45 -15.53 1.93
N ALA A 188 5.31 -14.54 1.06
CA ALA A 188 4.02 -14.19 0.46
C ALA A 188 3.47 -15.30 -0.45
N ALA A 189 4.34 -15.98 -1.21
CA ALA A 189 3.96 -17.13 -2.03
C ALA A 189 3.42 -18.30 -1.19
N VAL A 190 4.16 -18.70 -0.14
CA VAL A 190 3.75 -19.77 0.78
C VAL A 190 2.45 -19.43 1.49
N GLN A 191 2.31 -18.18 1.95
CA GLN A 191 1.08 -17.69 2.57
C GLN A 191 -0.12 -17.80 1.61
N ALA A 192 0.06 -17.43 0.33
CA ALA A 192 -1.01 -17.40 -0.65
C ALA A 192 -1.50 -18.82 -0.96
N LEU A 193 -0.57 -19.77 -1.09
CA LEU A 193 -0.90 -21.19 -1.21
C LEU A 193 -1.64 -21.70 0.02
N LEU A 194 -1.15 -21.39 1.22
CA LEU A 194 -1.72 -21.92 2.47
C LEU A 194 -3.15 -21.41 2.71
N LYS A 195 -3.41 -20.11 2.52
CA LYS A 195 -4.76 -19.54 2.62
C LYS A 195 -5.67 -20.08 1.51
N SER A 196 -5.18 -20.20 0.28
CA SER A 196 -5.96 -20.77 -0.82
C SER A 196 -6.31 -22.24 -0.55
N LEU A 197 -5.36 -23.02 -0.03
CA LEU A 197 -5.57 -24.41 0.35
C LEU A 197 -6.66 -24.54 1.41
N LEU A 198 -6.68 -23.66 2.41
CA LEU A 198 -7.73 -23.62 3.42
C LEU A 198 -9.10 -23.38 2.82
N VAL A 199 -9.25 -22.30 2.04
CA VAL A 199 -10.55 -21.91 1.49
C VAL A 199 -11.05 -22.94 0.47
N VAL A 200 -10.17 -23.48 -0.37
CA VAL A 200 -10.53 -24.49 -1.38
C VAL A 200 -10.87 -25.82 -0.72
N THR A 201 -10.15 -26.24 0.32
CA THR A 201 -10.45 -27.49 1.04
C THR A 201 -11.81 -27.38 1.74
N LEU A 202 -12.08 -26.27 2.43
CA LEU A 202 -13.41 -26.00 3.01
C LEU A 202 -14.50 -26.05 1.95
N GLY A 203 -14.29 -25.37 0.81
CA GLY A 203 -15.28 -25.31 -0.27
C GLY A 203 -15.50 -26.63 -1.00
N SER A 204 -14.50 -27.51 -0.99
CA SER A 204 -14.59 -28.86 -1.55
C SER A 204 -15.35 -29.82 -0.62
N ILE A 205 -15.38 -29.54 0.69
CA ILE A 205 -16.25 -30.24 1.64
C ILE A 205 -17.68 -29.73 1.49
N ASP A 206 -17.86 -28.43 1.68
CA ASP A 206 -19.14 -27.72 1.46
C ASP A 206 -18.82 -26.26 1.12
N PRO A 207 -19.30 -25.73 -0.02
CA PRO A 207 -19.16 -24.31 -0.35
C PRO A 207 -19.61 -23.36 0.78
N MET A 208 -20.60 -23.74 1.58
CA MET A 208 -21.08 -22.95 2.72
C MET A 208 -20.03 -22.83 3.84
N TYR A 209 -19.15 -23.82 4.03
CA TYR A 209 -18.04 -23.72 4.98
C TYR A 209 -16.99 -22.70 4.53
N ALA A 210 -16.67 -22.66 3.24
CA ALA A 210 -15.79 -21.63 2.70
C ALA A 210 -16.40 -20.22 2.86
N TRP A 211 -17.68 -20.06 2.49
CA TRP A 211 -18.38 -18.78 2.61
C TRP A 211 -18.51 -18.31 4.05
N SER A 212 -18.88 -19.19 4.97
CA SER A 212 -18.99 -18.85 6.39
C SER A 212 -17.65 -18.47 7.01
N TYR A 213 -16.57 -19.19 6.67
CA TYR A 213 -15.21 -18.82 7.10
C TYR A 213 -14.80 -17.43 6.63
N LEU A 214 -14.97 -17.15 5.32
CA LEU A 214 -14.62 -15.85 4.73
C LEU A 214 -15.49 -14.73 5.32
N LEU A 215 -16.79 -14.95 5.46
CA LEU A 215 -17.72 -13.96 5.99
C LEU A 215 -17.46 -13.68 7.48
N ALA A 216 -17.20 -14.72 8.29
CA ALA A 216 -16.87 -14.55 9.70
C ALA A 216 -15.59 -13.75 9.91
N ASP A 217 -14.54 -14.01 9.13
CA ASP A 217 -13.29 -13.26 9.15
C ASP A 217 -13.50 -11.78 8.77
N LEU A 218 -14.28 -11.51 7.73
CA LEU A 218 -14.63 -10.14 7.33
C LEU A 218 -15.46 -9.41 8.39
N ILE A 219 -16.47 -10.06 8.97
CA ILE A 219 -17.28 -9.49 10.07
C ILE A 219 -16.39 -9.15 11.25
N PHE A 220 -15.48 -10.04 11.63
CA PHE A 220 -14.52 -9.80 12.72
C PHE A 220 -13.60 -8.60 12.40
N TYR A 221 -13.06 -8.52 11.19
CA TYR A 221 -12.21 -7.42 10.75
C TYR A 221 -12.94 -6.07 10.78
N PHE A 222 -14.11 -5.98 10.16
CA PHE A 222 -14.87 -4.74 10.10
C PHE A 222 -15.40 -4.35 11.49
N GLY A 223 -15.85 -5.33 12.28
CA GLY A 223 -16.20 -5.13 13.69
C GLY A 223 -15.03 -4.54 14.48
N TYR A 224 -13.83 -5.12 14.35
CA TYR A 224 -12.60 -4.61 14.96
C TYR A 224 -12.29 -3.16 14.55
N LYS A 225 -12.43 -2.82 13.27
CA LYS A 225 -12.19 -1.46 12.75
C LYS A 225 -13.25 -0.46 13.23
N LEU A 226 -14.51 -0.87 13.31
CA LEU A 226 -15.60 -0.03 13.80
C LEU A 226 -15.48 0.24 15.30
N LEU A 227 -15.22 -0.79 16.11
CA LEU A 227 -15.02 -0.66 17.55
C LEU A 227 -13.86 0.29 17.90
N ARG A 228 -12.83 0.33 17.06
CA ARG A 228 -11.68 1.24 17.22
C ARG A 228 -11.86 2.62 16.56
N ARG A 229 -13.03 2.90 15.97
CA ARG A 229 -13.30 4.12 15.19
C ARG A 229 -12.24 4.37 14.10
N ASP A 230 -11.76 3.29 13.47
CA ASP A 230 -10.65 3.25 12.48
C ASP A 230 -11.12 2.71 11.11
N PHE A 231 -12.43 2.78 10.83
CA PHE A 231 -13.01 2.30 9.58
C PHE A 231 -12.54 3.11 8.36
N THR A 232 -12.62 4.44 8.46
CA THR A 232 -12.20 5.38 7.41
C THR A 232 -10.76 5.15 7.02
N THR A 233 -10.50 5.02 5.71
CA THR A 233 -9.12 4.93 5.19
C THR A 233 -8.48 6.30 5.16
N TRP A 234 -7.16 6.35 4.98
CA TRP A 234 -6.42 7.60 4.96
C TRP A 234 -6.76 8.50 3.75
N MET A 235 -7.28 7.96 2.65
CA MET A 235 -7.65 8.76 1.47
C MET A 235 -8.78 9.78 1.75
N PRO A 236 -8.68 11.03 1.26
CA PRO A 236 -9.63 12.11 1.57
C PRO A 236 -10.91 12.05 0.72
N PHE A 237 -11.62 10.92 0.74
CA PHE A 237 -12.95 10.79 0.13
C PHE A 237 -14.05 11.09 1.15
N TYR A 238 -15.05 11.89 0.77
CA TYR A 238 -16.11 12.37 1.67
C TYR A 238 -17.51 11.96 1.19
N GLY A 239 -18.48 12.00 2.10
CA GLY A 239 -19.88 11.68 1.83
C GLY A 239 -20.17 10.18 1.64
N VAL A 240 -21.35 9.85 1.11
CA VAL A 240 -21.80 8.46 0.92
C VAL A 240 -20.88 7.70 -0.03
N LEU A 241 -20.45 8.33 -1.13
CA LEU A 241 -19.48 7.73 -2.05
C LEU A 241 -18.15 7.44 -1.33
N GLY A 242 -17.70 8.33 -0.45
CA GLY A 242 -16.51 8.10 0.37
C GLY A 242 -16.62 6.87 1.25
N LEU A 243 -17.77 6.66 1.92
CA LEU A 243 -18.01 5.46 2.73
C LEU A 243 -17.88 4.16 1.92
N ILE A 244 -18.42 4.14 0.69
CA ILE A 244 -18.31 2.99 -0.22
C ILE A 244 -16.84 2.76 -0.59
N VAL A 245 -16.10 3.82 -0.95
CA VAL A 245 -14.67 3.72 -1.28
C VAL A 245 -13.86 3.20 -0.09
N HIS A 246 -14.11 3.70 1.12
CA HIS A 246 -13.44 3.22 2.32
C HIS A 246 -13.71 1.74 2.57
N PHE A 247 -14.95 1.29 2.42
CA PHE A 247 -15.32 -0.12 2.54
C PHE A 247 -14.58 -0.98 1.52
N LEU A 248 -14.63 -0.61 0.24
CA LEU A 248 -14.01 -1.37 -0.85
C LEU A 248 -12.49 -1.44 -0.71
N VAL A 249 -11.83 -0.34 -0.38
CA VAL A 249 -10.37 -0.32 -0.17
C VAL A 249 -10.00 -1.21 1.01
N ARG A 250 -10.73 -1.12 2.13
CA ARG A 250 -10.51 -1.98 3.30
C ARG A 250 -10.70 -3.45 2.97
N LEU A 251 -11.74 -3.78 2.19
CA LEU A 251 -12.00 -5.14 1.71
C LEU A 251 -10.85 -5.66 0.85
N CYS A 252 -10.41 -4.88 -0.14
CA CYS A 252 -9.31 -5.27 -1.02
C CYS A 252 -8.00 -5.46 -0.24
N VAL A 253 -7.63 -4.51 0.62
CA VAL A 253 -6.39 -4.60 1.42
C VAL A 253 -6.45 -5.78 2.39
N LYS A 254 -7.60 -6.02 3.04
CA LYS A 254 -7.79 -7.19 3.91
C LYS A 254 -7.64 -8.49 3.12
N PHE A 255 -8.34 -8.62 2.00
CA PHE A 255 -8.26 -9.81 1.17
C PHE A 255 -6.82 -10.10 0.71
N ILE A 256 -6.10 -9.09 0.21
CA ILE A 256 -4.71 -9.29 -0.19
C ILE A 256 -3.85 -9.67 1.02
N ALA A 257 -3.99 -8.98 2.15
CA ALA A 257 -3.21 -9.28 3.36
C ALA A 257 -3.46 -10.70 3.89
N ASP A 258 -4.67 -11.23 3.77
CA ASP A 258 -5.03 -12.58 4.21
C ASP A 258 -4.29 -13.66 3.44
N TYR A 259 -4.15 -13.45 2.14
CA TYR A 259 -3.51 -14.41 1.27
C TYR A 259 -2.00 -14.19 1.23
N THR A 260 -1.49 -12.96 1.15
CA THR A 260 -0.07 -12.75 0.82
C THR A 260 0.76 -12.26 1.99
N ALA A 261 0.13 -11.87 3.11
CA ALA A 261 0.81 -11.21 4.21
C ALA A 261 1.75 -10.08 3.74
N THR A 262 1.33 -9.27 2.75
CA THR A 262 2.13 -8.15 2.22
C THR A 262 2.56 -7.23 3.37
N ILE A 263 3.87 -7.19 3.61
CA ILE A 263 4.46 -6.59 4.81
C ILE A 263 4.08 -5.13 4.98
N HIS A 264 3.91 -4.37 3.89
CA HIS A 264 3.44 -2.99 3.93
C HIS A 264 2.10 -2.83 4.69
N PHE A 265 1.15 -3.75 4.55
CA PHE A 265 -0.19 -3.63 5.15
C PHE A 265 -0.22 -3.74 6.68
N ARG A 266 0.91 -4.04 7.33
CA ARG A 266 1.08 -3.87 8.79
C ARG A 266 1.02 -2.41 9.24
N HIS A 267 1.06 -1.45 8.31
CA HIS A 267 1.00 -0.03 8.60
C HIS A 267 -0.25 0.32 9.43
N PRO A 268 -0.18 1.22 10.43
CA PRO A 268 -1.33 1.60 11.25
C PRO A 268 -2.52 2.14 10.45
N LYS A 269 -2.28 2.76 9.29
CA LYS A 269 -3.35 3.23 8.39
C LYS A 269 -4.09 2.09 7.68
N GLU A 270 -3.49 0.90 7.61
CA GLU A 270 -4.03 -0.31 6.95
C GLU A 270 -4.58 -1.30 7.97
N LEU A 271 -4.01 -2.50 8.14
CA LEU A 271 -4.48 -3.46 9.15
C LEU A 271 -4.01 -3.10 10.55
N GLY A 272 -2.81 -2.50 10.66
CA GLY A 272 -2.10 -2.28 11.91
C GLY A 272 -1.30 -3.51 12.34
N GLY A 273 -0.24 -3.27 13.12
CA GLY A 273 0.81 -4.25 13.39
C GLY A 273 0.31 -5.56 14.00
N LEU A 274 -0.31 -5.47 15.19
CA LEU A 274 -0.73 -6.66 15.92
C LEU A 274 -1.77 -7.48 15.14
N TYR A 275 -2.78 -6.80 14.58
CA TYR A 275 -3.81 -7.47 13.79
C TYR A 275 -3.20 -8.15 12.56
N PHE A 276 -2.32 -7.47 11.82
CA PHE A 276 -1.58 -8.04 10.69
C PHE A 276 -0.84 -9.31 11.09
N SER A 277 -0.10 -9.31 12.20
CA SER A 277 0.66 -10.48 12.62
C SER A 277 -0.23 -11.67 13.00
N MET A 278 -1.35 -11.42 13.69
CA MET A 278 -2.34 -12.47 13.99
C MET A 278 -3.00 -13.00 12.72
N ASN A 279 -3.35 -12.10 11.81
CA ASN A 279 -3.93 -12.43 10.51
C ASN A 279 -3.02 -13.34 9.70
N SER A 280 -1.72 -13.06 9.66
CA SER A 280 -0.72 -13.88 8.94
C SER A 280 -0.56 -15.28 9.51
N ILE A 281 -0.82 -15.51 10.81
CA ILE A 281 -0.71 -16.85 11.41
C ILE A 281 -2.01 -17.65 11.22
N SER A 282 -3.15 -16.97 11.09
CA SER A 282 -4.48 -17.59 11.05
C SER A 282 -4.68 -18.70 10.00
N PRO A 283 -4.13 -18.64 8.77
CA PRO A 283 -4.39 -19.67 7.77
C PRO A 283 -3.72 -20.99 8.10
N PHE A 284 -2.53 -20.94 8.70
CA PHE A 284 -1.84 -22.14 9.17
C PHE A 284 -2.62 -22.83 10.29
N ILE A 285 -3.06 -22.05 11.29
CA ILE A 285 -3.88 -22.57 12.39
C ILE A 285 -5.20 -23.13 11.82
N GLY A 286 -5.86 -22.41 10.92
CA GLY A 286 -7.09 -22.84 10.26
C GLY A 286 -6.93 -24.17 9.53
N MET A 287 -5.83 -24.35 8.79
CA MET A 287 -5.52 -25.63 8.13
C MET A 287 -5.27 -26.76 9.10
N MET A 288 -4.51 -26.52 10.19
CA MET A 288 -4.28 -27.55 11.21
C MET A 288 -5.60 -28.00 11.84
N VAL A 289 -6.47 -27.05 12.22
CA VAL A 289 -7.78 -27.34 12.79
C VAL A 289 -8.67 -28.07 11.78
N LEU A 290 -8.70 -27.64 10.53
CA LEU A 290 -9.47 -28.31 9.49
C LEU A 290 -9.03 -29.77 9.34
N LEU A 291 -7.73 -30.02 9.18
CA LEU A 291 -7.19 -31.36 8.97
C LEU A 291 -7.38 -32.30 10.17
N THR A 292 -7.54 -31.78 11.40
CA THR A 292 -7.84 -32.59 12.58
C THR A 292 -9.33 -32.89 12.73
N LEU A 293 -10.21 -31.99 12.25
CA LEU A 293 -11.66 -32.14 12.33
C LEU A 293 -12.26 -32.80 11.08
N MET A 294 -11.47 -32.96 10.02
CA MET A 294 -11.94 -33.46 8.73
C MET A 294 -12.32 -34.95 8.83
N GLU A 295 -13.62 -35.23 8.66
CA GLU A 295 -14.17 -36.56 8.44
C GLU A 295 -14.85 -36.62 7.06
N GLY A 296 -14.58 -37.66 6.25
CA GLY A 296 -15.02 -37.75 4.84
C GLY A 296 -14.34 -36.69 3.94
N PRO A 297 -15.02 -36.09 2.96
CA PRO A 297 -15.32 -36.60 1.61
C PRO A 297 -14.08 -36.88 0.71
N PHE A 298 -12.87 -36.70 1.24
CA PHE A 298 -11.65 -36.96 0.50
C PHE A 298 -11.22 -38.42 0.61
N ASN A 299 -10.70 -38.98 -0.48
CA ASN A 299 -10.03 -40.27 -0.43
C ASN A 299 -8.73 -40.19 0.41
N ASP A 300 -8.23 -41.34 0.86
CA ASP A 300 -7.06 -41.41 1.75
C ASP A 300 -5.82 -40.74 1.14
N ASN A 301 -5.60 -40.94 -0.16
CA ASN A 301 -4.49 -40.33 -0.90
C ASN A 301 -4.57 -38.79 -0.87
N THR A 302 -5.74 -38.21 -1.16
CA THR A 302 -5.93 -36.76 -1.15
C THR A 302 -5.73 -36.19 0.25
N THR A 303 -6.26 -36.89 1.27
CA THR A 303 -6.07 -36.51 2.66
C THR A 303 -4.59 -36.52 3.06
N GLU A 304 -3.83 -37.54 2.67
CA GLU A 304 -2.41 -37.64 2.94
C GLU A 304 -1.61 -36.53 2.21
N VAL A 305 -1.90 -36.28 0.95
CA VAL A 305 -1.29 -35.19 0.17
C VAL A 305 -1.57 -33.83 0.82
N LEU A 306 -2.81 -33.55 1.23
CA LEU A 306 -3.18 -32.31 1.92
C LEU A 306 -2.40 -32.14 3.23
N LYS A 307 -2.28 -33.20 4.04
CA LYS A 307 -1.49 -33.19 5.29
C LYS A 307 -0.01 -32.90 5.02
N ASN A 308 0.60 -33.60 4.08
CA ASN A 308 2.02 -33.46 3.74
C ASN A 308 2.34 -32.08 3.17
N VAL A 309 1.52 -31.58 2.24
CA VAL A 309 1.67 -30.24 1.66
C VAL A 309 1.50 -29.17 2.75
N THR A 310 0.49 -29.30 3.61
CA THR A 310 0.25 -28.33 4.69
C THR A 310 1.41 -28.30 5.68
N ALA A 311 1.94 -29.47 6.07
CA ALA A 311 3.10 -29.56 6.95
C ALA A 311 4.34 -28.91 6.32
N PHE A 312 4.60 -29.19 5.03
CA PHE A 312 5.70 -28.58 4.28
C PHE A 312 5.57 -27.06 4.21
N LEU A 313 4.39 -26.55 3.84
CA LEU A 313 4.11 -25.11 3.79
C LEU A 313 4.23 -24.46 5.17
N GLY A 314 3.81 -25.13 6.23
CA GLY A 314 3.96 -24.67 7.61
C GLY A 314 5.42 -24.50 8.03
N VAL A 315 6.26 -25.51 7.76
CA VAL A 315 7.71 -25.44 8.04
C VAL A 315 8.37 -24.36 7.19
N ALA A 316 8.02 -24.26 5.90
CA ALA A 316 8.51 -23.21 5.01
C ALA A 316 8.14 -21.82 5.53
N LEU A 317 6.88 -21.60 5.95
CA LEU A 317 6.41 -20.33 6.48
C LEU A 317 7.15 -19.97 7.78
N PHE A 318 7.33 -20.93 8.70
CA PHE A 318 8.05 -20.72 9.94
C PHE A 318 9.51 -20.33 9.72
N THR A 319 10.20 -21.06 8.83
CA THR A 319 11.60 -20.79 8.50
C THR A 319 11.76 -19.43 7.82
N LEU A 320 10.95 -19.11 6.82
CA LEU A 320 10.97 -17.82 6.12
C LEU A 320 10.65 -16.65 7.05
N THR A 321 9.65 -16.79 7.92
CA THR A 321 9.28 -15.76 8.90
C THR A 321 10.41 -15.54 9.90
N SER A 322 11.04 -16.62 10.38
CA SER A 322 12.21 -16.54 11.28
C SER A 322 13.37 -15.83 10.60
N THR A 323 13.71 -16.21 9.36
CA THR A 323 14.75 -15.55 8.56
C THR A 323 14.43 -14.07 8.34
N PHE A 324 13.17 -13.72 8.04
CA PHE A 324 12.74 -12.34 7.87
C PHE A 324 13.03 -11.51 9.13
N PHE A 325 12.60 -11.97 10.31
CA PHE A 325 12.83 -11.24 11.56
C PHE A 325 14.30 -11.14 11.95
N LEU A 326 15.12 -12.13 11.58
CA LEU A 326 16.57 -12.09 11.77
C LEU A 326 17.28 -11.08 10.84
N LEU A 327 16.73 -10.83 9.65
CA LEU A 327 17.34 -9.94 8.64
C LEU A 327 16.93 -8.47 8.78
N ILE A 328 15.70 -8.17 9.21
CA ILE A 328 15.23 -6.78 9.32
C ILE A 328 15.95 -6.02 10.44
N LYS A 329 16.06 -4.69 10.29
CA LYS A 329 16.61 -3.82 11.35
C LYS A 329 15.73 -3.90 12.61
N GLY A 330 16.34 -4.26 13.74
CA GLY A 330 15.65 -4.58 15.00
C GLY A 330 14.69 -3.50 15.51
N LYS A 331 15.00 -2.22 15.28
CA LYS A 331 14.17 -1.07 15.71
C LYS A 331 12.75 -1.07 15.11
N PHE A 332 12.52 -1.78 14.00
CA PHE A 332 11.23 -1.86 13.33
C PHE A 332 10.40 -3.09 13.71
N ARG A 333 10.94 -4.04 14.48
CA ARG A 333 10.19 -5.22 14.94
C ARG A 333 8.92 -4.82 15.71
N ARG A 334 8.97 -3.69 16.43
CA ARG A 334 7.81 -3.10 17.12
C ARG A 334 6.62 -2.75 16.23
N THR A 335 6.84 -2.57 14.93
CA THR A 335 5.76 -2.29 13.99
C THR A 335 4.83 -3.49 13.81
N PHE A 336 5.27 -4.71 14.13
CA PHE A 336 4.49 -5.95 14.00
C PHE A 336 3.62 -6.27 15.22
N TYR A 337 3.80 -5.59 16.35
CA TYR A 337 2.98 -5.77 17.55
C TYR A 337 2.40 -4.45 18.06
N SER A 338 2.47 -3.39 17.25
CA SER A 338 1.83 -2.11 17.55
C SER A 338 0.31 -2.23 17.45
N VAL A 339 -0.38 -1.64 18.43
CA VAL A 339 -1.85 -1.55 18.48
C VAL A 339 -2.38 -0.16 18.11
N ARG A 340 -1.51 0.73 17.62
CA ARG A 340 -1.88 2.10 17.24
C ARG A 340 -2.82 2.12 16.04
N THR A 341 -3.79 3.02 16.06
CA THR A 341 -4.65 3.29 14.89
C THR A 341 -3.96 4.23 13.90
N GLY A 342 -4.48 4.31 12.68
CA GLY A 342 -3.97 5.22 11.66
C GLY A 342 -4.09 6.69 12.09
N ALA A 343 -5.21 7.05 12.71
CA ALA A 343 -5.45 8.39 13.25
C ALA A 343 -4.43 8.75 14.35
N GLN A 344 -4.24 7.85 15.32
CA GLN A 344 -3.25 8.05 16.39
C GLN A 344 -1.84 8.22 15.84
N GLN A 345 -1.45 7.40 14.86
CA GLN A 345 -0.12 7.52 14.24
C GLN A 345 0.03 8.86 13.52
N THR A 346 -0.99 9.32 12.81
CA THR A 346 -0.97 10.61 12.10
C THR A 346 -0.86 11.79 13.07
N GLN A 347 -1.59 11.74 14.18
CA GLN A 347 -1.51 12.77 15.23
C GLN A 347 -0.14 12.82 15.89
N ILE A 348 0.45 11.65 16.20
CA ILE A 348 1.80 11.57 16.77
C ILE A 348 2.82 12.16 15.80
N SER A 349 2.80 11.75 14.53
CA SER A 349 3.70 12.29 13.50
C SER A 349 3.59 13.81 13.40
N PHE A 350 2.39 14.38 13.40
CA PHE A 350 2.22 15.83 13.39
C PHE A 350 2.78 16.52 14.65
N LEU A 351 2.58 15.94 15.83
CA LEU A 351 2.99 16.56 17.09
C LEU A 351 4.49 16.50 17.35
N THR A 352 5.18 15.49 16.82
CA THR A 352 6.61 15.26 17.08
C THR A 352 7.51 15.53 15.89
N GLY A 353 6.95 15.58 14.69
CA GLY A 353 7.71 15.70 13.45
C GLY A 353 8.21 17.11 13.14
N GLU A 354 9.04 17.19 12.12
CA GLU A 354 9.45 18.44 11.48
C GLU A 354 8.35 18.95 10.53
N ASP A 355 8.55 20.13 9.92
CA ASP A 355 7.51 20.76 9.10
C ASP A 355 7.08 19.90 7.89
N GLU A 356 8.01 19.17 7.27
CA GLU A 356 7.69 18.24 6.19
C GLU A 356 6.85 17.04 6.67
N GLU A 357 7.23 16.43 7.80
CA GLU A 357 6.45 15.35 8.42
C GLU A 357 5.04 15.83 8.83
N LYS A 358 4.92 17.08 9.29
CA LYS A 358 3.64 17.70 9.63
C LYS A 358 2.77 17.91 8.40
N ALA A 359 3.34 18.30 7.26
CA ALA A 359 2.61 18.58 6.04
C ALA A 359 1.78 17.38 5.54
N ILE A 360 2.24 16.16 5.83
CA ILE A 360 1.55 14.89 5.51
C ILE A 360 0.12 14.85 6.08
N VAL A 361 -0.17 15.58 7.16
CA VAL A 361 -1.48 15.61 7.80
C VAL A 361 -2.60 15.91 6.80
N PHE A 362 -2.36 16.79 5.84
CA PHE A 362 -3.33 17.19 4.81
C PHE A 362 -3.49 16.18 3.67
N GLY A 363 -2.58 15.20 3.56
CA GLY A 363 -2.78 14.03 2.70
C GLY A 363 -3.72 12.98 3.30
N ASN A 364 -4.12 13.12 4.57
CA ASN A 364 -5.03 12.20 5.24
C ASN A 364 -6.44 12.78 5.36
N HIS A 365 -7.43 11.90 5.35
CA HIS A 365 -8.82 12.21 5.66
C HIS A 365 -8.92 12.97 6.99
N THR A 366 -9.74 14.02 7.04
CA THR A 366 -9.85 14.94 8.19
C THR A 366 -10.12 14.25 9.52
N SER A 367 -10.83 13.11 9.52
CA SER A 367 -11.07 12.29 10.73
C SER A 367 -9.79 11.86 11.44
N TYR A 368 -8.66 11.75 10.74
CA TYR A 368 -7.38 11.33 11.33
C TYR A 368 -6.80 12.38 12.27
N TRP A 369 -7.04 13.65 12.00
CA TRP A 369 -6.41 14.78 12.70
C TRP A 369 -7.41 15.81 13.25
N TYR A 370 -8.72 15.58 13.07
CA TYR A 370 -9.79 16.42 13.63
C TYR A 370 -9.61 16.71 15.13
N PRO A 371 -9.22 15.74 16.00
CA PRO A 371 -8.99 16.01 17.42
C PRO A 371 -7.89 17.05 17.71
N ILE A 372 -6.97 17.27 16.77
CA ILE A 372 -5.86 18.23 16.88
C ILE A 372 -5.97 19.38 15.88
N LYS A 373 -7.16 19.60 15.28
CA LYS A 373 -7.38 20.59 14.21
C LYS A 373 -6.87 21.99 14.58
N ASP A 374 -7.07 22.42 15.83
CA ASP A 374 -6.66 23.76 16.27
C ASP A 374 -5.14 23.91 16.30
N LYS A 375 -4.40 22.82 16.56
CA LYS A 375 -2.94 22.80 16.49
C LYS A 375 -2.45 22.82 15.06
N VAL A 376 -3.13 22.08 14.18
CA VAL A 376 -2.85 22.06 12.73
C VAL A 376 -3.08 23.45 12.14
N GLU A 377 -4.20 24.08 12.44
CA GLU A 377 -4.53 25.43 11.95
C GLU A 377 -3.52 26.48 12.45
N LYS A 378 -3.17 26.46 13.74
CA LYS A 378 -2.14 27.37 14.29
C LYS A 378 -0.79 27.19 13.60
N TRP A 379 -0.36 25.95 13.38
CA TRP A 379 0.89 25.66 12.68
C TRP A 379 0.88 26.24 11.26
N VAL A 380 -0.18 25.96 10.48
CA VAL A 380 -0.37 26.54 9.13
C VAL A 380 -0.30 28.06 9.18
N GLN A 381 -1.08 28.70 10.06
CA GLN A 381 -1.13 30.16 10.14
C GLN A 381 0.23 30.78 10.51
N SER A 382 0.99 30.15 11.41
CA SER A 382 2.30 30.64 11.84
C SER A 382 3.41 30.42 10.81
N GLY A 383 3.40 29.29 10.10
CA GLY A 383 4.47 28.88 9.20
C GLY A 383 4.31 29.37 7.77
N TRP A 384 3.08 29.64 7.31
CA TRP A 384 2.77 29.90 5.90
C TRP A 384 3.64 31.01 5.27
N HIS A 385 3.84 32.12 6.00
CA HIS A 385 4.64 33.22 5.46
C HIS A 385 6.12 32.84 5.31
N CYS A 386 6.67 32.07 6.25
CA CYS A 386 8.04 31.57 6.16
C CYS A 386 8.18 30.63 4.95
N TRP A 387 7.25 29.69 4.76
CA TRP A 387 7.29 28.76 3.64
C TRP A 387 7.10 29.43 2.26
N GLU A 388 6.37 30.55 2.19
CA GLU A 388 6.30 31.37 0.96
C GLU A 388 7.64 32.01 0.58
N VAL A 389 8.50 32.27 1.56
CA VAL A 389 9.84 32.85 1.38
C VAL A 389 10.88 31.76 1.12
N GLU A 390 10.93 30.76 2.00
CA GLU A 390 11.91 29.66 1.98
C GLU A 390 11.66 28.69 0.83
N LYS A 391 10.39 28.51 0.43
CA LYS A 391 9.95 27.60 -0.64
C LYS A 391 10.54 26.19 -0.49
N PRO A 392 10.28 25.50 0.65
CA PRO A 392 10.70 24.11 0.79
C PRO A 392 10.01 23.22 -0.27
N GLU A 393 10.65 22.11 -0.65
CA GLU A 393 10.18 21.26 -1.76
C GLU A 393 8.76 20.70 -1.53
N TRP A 394 8.41 20.39 -0.29
CA TRP A 394 7.08 19.91 0.09
C TRP A 394 5.99 21.01 0.00
N PHE A 395 6.34 22.31 0.01
CA PHE A 395 5.40 23.44 -0.09
C PHE A 395 5.04 23.78 -1.54
N ASN A 396 4.65 22.74 -2.29
CA ASN A 396 4.23 22.83 -3.69
C ASN A 396 2.74 23.20 -3.81
N ASP A 397 2.27 23.38 -5.05
CA ASP A 397 0.88 23.77 -5.32
C ASP A 397 -0.13 22.71 -4.86
N HIS A 398 0.25 21.42 -4.91
CA HIS A 398 -0.59 20.34 -4.39
C HIS A 398 -0.80 20.44 -2.88
N PHE A 399 0.25 20.71 -2.09
CA PHE A 399 0.10 20.97 -0.66
C PHE A 399 -0.79 22.19 -0.40
N LYS A 400 -0.58 23.29 -1.14
CA LYS A 400 -1.40 24.48 -0.98
C LYS A 400 -2.87 24.18 -1.26
N ASP A 401 -3.18 23.37 -2.27
CA ASP A 401 -4.54 23.00 -2.62
C ASP A 401 -5.20 22.05 -1.61
N SER A 402 -4.42 21.21 -0.93
CA SER A 402 -4.95 20.29 0.11
C SER A 402 -5.32 20.99 1.42
N VAL A 403 -4.72 22.15 1.71
CA VAL A 403 -5.06 22.94 2.91
C VAL A 403 -6.44 23.60 2.76
N PRO A 404 -7.38 23.42 3.71
CA PRO A 404 -8.68 24.09 3.66
C PRO A 404 -8.55 25.61 3.64
N GLY A 405 -9.35 26.28 2.80
CA GLY A 405 -9.25 27.73 2.59
C GLY A 405 -9.41 28.58 3.84
N HIS A 406 -10.17 28.11 4.84
CA HIS A 406 -10.34 28.81 6.12
C HIS A 406 -9.09 28.76 7.02
N MET A 407 -8.21 27.77 6.84
CA MET A 407 -6.96 27.63 7.59
C MET A 407 -5.81 28.44 6.98
N LYS A 408 -5.92 28.82 5.70
CA LYS A 408 -4.92 29.64 5.02
C LYS A 408 -4.92 31.05 5.59
N PRO A 409 -3.76 31.70 5.75
CA PRO A 409 -3.72 33.10 6.15
C PRO A 409 -4.49 33.96 5.16
N LYS A 410 -5.25 34.94 5.67
CA LYS A 410 -5.89 35.95 4.81
C LYS A 410 -4.79 36.69 4.07
N ARG A 411 -4.79 36.63 2.72
CA ARG A 411 -3.89 37.44 1.89
C ARG A 411 -4.02 38.90 2.33
N SER A 412 -2.97 39.45 2.94
CA SER A 412 -2.92 40.89 3.13
C SER A 412 -2.96 41.49 1.72
N LYS A 413 -3.91 42.39 1.48
CA LYS A 413 -3.86 43.21 0.26
C LYS A 413 -2.50 43.90 0.31
N ARG A 414 -1.54 43.46 -0.54
CA ARG A 414 -0.31 44.20 -0.78
C ARG A 414 -0.75 45.64 -1.02
N ARG A 415 -0.41 46.55 -0.10
CA ARG A 415 -0.35 47.97 -0.42
C ARG A 415 0.60 48.04 -1.62
N GLN A 416 0.04 48.19 -2.82
CA GLN A 416 0.76 48.82 -3.90
C GLN A 416 1.11 50.21 -3.36
N ILE A 417 2.27 50.33 -2.73
CA ILE A 417 2.91 51.63 -2.60
C ILE A 417 3.24 51.94 -4.06
N GLY A 418 2.39 52.74 -4.68
CA GLY A 418 2.62 53.27 -6.01
C GLY A 418 3.99 53.90 -5.99
N VAL A 419 4.91 53.33 -6.77
CA VAL A 419 6.14 54.03 -7.13
C VAL A 419 5.67 55.23 -7.93
N ALA A 420 5.61 56.39 -7.26
CA ALA A 420 5.36 57.65 -7.90
C ALA A 420 6.39 57.82 -9.02
N ASN A 421 5.90 58.13 -10.22
CA ASN A 421 6.69 58.41 -11.41
C ASN A 421 7.78 59.46 -11.11
N ILE A 422 9.02 59.02 -10.93
CA ILE A 422 10.17 59.90 -11.06
C ILE A 422 10.54 59.89 -12.54
N LYS A 423 10.29 61.02 -13.22
CA LYS A 423 10.72 61.25 -14.61
C LYS A 423 12.26 61.17 -14.67
N PRO A 424 12.85 60.53 -15.69
CA PRO A 424 14.30 60.51 -15.84
C PRO A 424 14.80 61.91 -16.23
N ASP A 425 15.77 62.42 -15.47
CA ASP A 425 16.55 63.61 -15.82
C ASP A 425 17.37 63.33 -17.09
N LYS A 426 17.28 64.24 -18.07
CA LYS A 426 17.88 64.10 -19.40
C LYS A 426 19.33 64.56 -19.48
N ASN A 427 19.98 64.88 -18.37
CA ASN A 427 21.33 65.46 -18.36
C ASN A 427 22.45 64.60 -17.73
N ALA A 428 22.26 63.29 -17.55
CA ALA A 428 23.34 62.42 -17.10
C ALA A 428 24.18 61.89 -18.28
N THR A 429 25.45 62.33 -18.35
CA THR A 429 26.46 61.89 -19.32
C THR A 429 26.91 60.43 -19.09
N PRO A 430 27.31 59.69 -20.15
CA PRO A 430 27.62 58.28 -20.04
C PRO A 430 29.07 58.05 -19.59
N VAL A 431 29.28 57.40 -18.44
CA VAL A 431 30.60 56.88 -18.05
C VAL A 431 30.72 55.42 -18.49
N ARG A 432 31.79 55.13 -19.23
CA ARG A 432 32.13 53.83 -19.83
C ARG A 432 33.32 53.21 -19.08
N ARG A 433 33.39 51.86 -19.12
CA ARG A 433 34.44 50.93 -18.60
C ARG A 433 34.22 50.51 -17.14
N GLY A 434 34.42 49.28 -16.72
CA GLY A 434 34.98 48.08 -17.34
C GLY A 434 35.25 47.05 -16.23
N SER A 435 35.29 45.77 -16.58
CA SER A 435 35.97 44.66 -15.88
C SER A 435 36.02 44.69 -14.34
N PHE A 436 35.06 44.03 -13.67
CA PHE A 436 35.29 43.43 -12.35
C PHE A 436 34.51 42.11 -12.26
N LEU A 437 34.97 41.12 -13.03
CA LEU A 437 34.50 39.73 -12.98
C LEU A 437 35.60 38.76 -12.50
N VAL A 438 36.58 39.25 -11.75
CA VAL A 438 37.62 38.41 -11.15
C VAL A 438 37.93 38.95 -9.76
N ASN A 439 37.29 38.37 -8.73
CA ASN A 439 37.76 38.24 -7.33
C ASN A 439 36.66 37.97 -6.28
N ALA A 440 35.44 37.58 -6.67
CA ALA A 440 34.39 37.18 -5.71
C ALA A 440 34.27 35.66 -5.49
N LEU A 441 35.26 34.85 -5.89
CA LEU A 441 35.28 33.38 -5.73
C LEU A 441 36.29 32.86 -4.70
N ALA A 442 36.73 33.68 -3.76
CA ALA A 442 37.59 33.21 -2.67
C ALA A 442 37.29 33.96 -1.38
N LYS A 443 36.32 33.45 -0.61
CA LYS A 443 36.29 33.43 0.88
C LYS A 443 34.98 32.81 1.35
N ARG A 444 35.01 31.51 1.63
CA ARG A 444 34.11 30.87 2.61
C ARG A 444 34.55 31.31 4.01
N PRO A 445 33.67 31.83 4.87
CA PRO A 445 33.86 31.73 6.31
C PRO A 445 33.02 30.56 6.83
N ASN A 446 33.72 29.50 7.26
CA ASN A 446 33.21 28.57 8.26
C ASN A 446 32.87 29.38 9.52
N LYS A 447 31.58 29.42 9.89
CA LYS A 447 31.02 29.54 11.25
C LYS A 447 29.52 29.83 11.14
N VAL A 448 28.70 28.78 11.14
CA VAL A 448 27.28 28.92 11.48
C VAL A 448 27.22 28.98 13.00
N ALA A 449 26.72 30.10 13.54
CA ALA A 449 26.42 30.24 14.96
C ALA A 449 25.23 29.33 15.32
N PRO A 450 25.22 28.71 16.51
CA PRO A 450 24.14 27.80 16.90
C PRO A 450 22.83 28.57 17.11
N ALA A 451 21.77 28.13 16.43
CA ALA A 451 20.42 28.63 16.67
C ALA A 451 20.00 28.31 18.11
N ALA A 452 19.52 29.33 18.82
CA ALA A 452 19.14 29.24 20.22
C ALA A 452 18.00 28.22 20.43
N ASN A 453 18.28 27.22 21.26
CA ASN A 453 17.32 26.31 21.86
C ASN A 453 16.17 27.09 22.51
N ARG A 454 14.95 26.98 21.94
CA ARG A 454 13.71 27.11 22.71
C ARG A 454 13.03 25.75 22.74
N SER A 455 13.59 24.84 23.54
CA SER A 455 12.86 23.66 23.97
C SER A 455 11.72 24.12 24.89
N THR A 456 10.51 24.21 24.37
CA THR A 456 9.34 24.00 25.24
C THR A 456 9.29 22.50 25.45
N THR A 457 9.94 22.02 26.51
CA THR A 457 9.85 20.64 26.99
C THR A 457 8.40 20.38 27.37
N ILE A 458 7.62 19.88 26.41
CA ILE A 458 6.32 19.28 26.71
C ILE A 458 6.64 18.03 27.53
N ASP A 459 6.14 17.98 28.76
CA ASP A 459 6.26 16.80 29.63
C ASP A 459 5.48 15.65 28.98
N ILE A 460 6.24 14.79 28.30
CA ILE A 460 5.75 13.61 27.57
C ILE A 460 5.04 12.64 28.53
N GLU A 461 5.43 12.60 29.82
CA GLU A 461 4.80 11.74 30.84
C GLU A 461 3.51 12.34 31.40
N ALA A 462 3.39 13.67 31.47
CA ALA A 462 2.11 14.33 31.73
C ALA A 462 1.13 14.11 30.57
N PHE A 463 1.60 14.18 29.32
CA PHE A 463 0.75 13.98 28.14
C PHE A 463 0.28 12.52 27.95
N LYS A 464 1.14 11.52 28.22
CA LYS A 464 0.72 10.10 28.25
C LYS A 464 -0.35 9.84 29.32
N ARG A 465 -0.30 10.56 30.44
CA ARG A 465 -1.33 10.50 31.49
C ARG A 465 -2.65 11.13 31.04
N GLU A 466 -2.61 12.24 30.30
CA GLU A 466 -3.79 12.91 29.74
C GLU A 466 -4.51 12.05 28.68
N ILE A 467 -3.75 11.34 27.83
CA ILE A 467 -4.31 10.39 26.84
C ILE A 467 -4.94 9.17 27.53
N ARG A 468 -4.35 8.67 28.63
CA ARG A 468 -4.98 7.60 29.43
C ARG A 468 -6.28 8.06 30.10
N LYS A 469 -6.37 9.32 30.53
CA LYS A 469 -7.59 9.90 31.13
C LYS A 469 -8.69 10.19 30.10
N SER A 470 -8.33 10.60 28.89
CA SER A 470 -9.31 10.82 27.80
C SER A 470 -9.79 9.52 27.13
N GLY A 471 -9.10 8.40 27.37
CA GLY A 471 -9.54 7.05 26.99
C GLY A 471 -10.60 6.43 27.91
N SER A 472 -11.11 7.15 28.93
CA SER A 472 -12.15 6.66 29.84
C SER A 472 -13.50 7.37 29.72
N VAL A 473 -13.79 8.03 28.59
CA VAL A 473 -15.12 8.57 28.32
C VAL A 473 -15.60 8.10 26.94
N PHE A 474 -16.14 6.87 26.99
CA PHE A 474 -17.05 6.17 26.06
C PHE A 474 -16.68 6.01 24.58
#